data_AF-A0A956DNG2-F1
#
_entry.id   AF-A0A956DNG2-F1
#
_cell.length_a   1.000
_cell.length_b   1.000
_cell.length_c   1.000
_cell.angle_alpha   90.00
_cell.angle_beta   90.00
_cell.angle_gamma   90.00
#
_symmetry.space_group_name_H-M   'P 1'
#
loop_
_entity.id
_entity.type
_entity.pdbx_description
1 polymer ?
#
loop_
_entity_poly.entity_id
_entity_poly.type
_entity_poly.pdbx_seq_one_letter_code
_entity_poly.pdbx_strand_id
1 'polypeptide(L)'
;MAFRFNTFALLMSLALTSSACTFTWGDGNFDDWDPIEDDGSGAGSTIDTGGTGGAGGAGGGEVGGGGEDPGTGGSGGGAICAIEEPETDGWIACETLAVAPQNLDDYCGPDGDLLPLGWLACHQGYDILNPSDADVLQSCIAAIPAEEACNDDLVIACIDQMYDDACVRDEVGELCAGWGEDCAAFDESFDVEACSTDLNAMNGESIDYVISCINSLPSGTCDERYAQCFESLITMPE
;
A
#
# COMPACT_ATOMS: atom_id res chain seq x y z
N MET A 1 42.76 -7.79 -13.86
CA MET A 1 42.33 -6.95 -12.72
C MET A 1 40.98 -7.47 -12.29
N ALA A 2 40.88 -7.89 -11.04
CA ALA A 2 39.74 -8.62 -10.51
C ALA A 2 38.70 -7.65 -9.93
N PHE A 3 37.45 -7.76 -10.38
CA PHE A 3 36.28 -7.18 -9.70
C PHE A 3 35.84 -8.17 -8.62
N ARG A 4 35.74 -7.71 -7.38
CA ARG A 4 35.12 -8.41 -6.26
C ARG A 4 33.81 -7.69 -5.95
N PHE A 5 32.68 -8.35 -6.22
CA PHE A 5 31.37 -7.97 -5.67
C PHE A 5 31.35 -8.33 -4.18
N ASN A 6 30.86 -7.39 -3.38
CA ASN A 6 30.89 -7.46 -1.92
C ASN A 6 29.59 -8.09 -1.40
N THR A 7 29.67 -9.40 -1.15
CA THR A 7 28.63 -10.24 -0.52
C THR A 7 28.75 -10.12 1.00
N PHE A 8 28.22 -9.05 1.60
CA PHE A 8 28.32 -8.84 3.06
C PHE A 8 27.14 -8.02 3.63
N ALA A 9 25.98 -8.64 3.79
CA ALA A 9 25.02 -8.32 4.88
C ALA A 9 23.94 -9.42 5.07
N LEU A 10 24.25 -10.67 4.73
CA LEU A 10 23.48 -11.83 5.16
C LEU A 10 24.08 -12.31 6.49
N LEU A 11 23.29 -12.29 7.58
CA LEU A 11 23.49 -12.90 8.92
C LEU A 11 23.51 -11.94 10.14
N MET A 12 22.31 -11.53 10.58
CA MET A 12 21.92 -11.43 12.00
C MET A 12 20.46 -11.92 12.08
N SER A 13 20.15 -13.22 12.12
CA SER A 13 20.20 -14.14 13.28
C SER A 13 19.37 -13.72 14.50
N LEU A 14 18.14 -14.25 14.51
CA LEU A 14 17.47 -14.99 15.58
C LEU A 14 16.97 -14.27 16.85
N ALA A 15 15.63 -14.34 16.96
CA ALA A 15 14.85 -14.64 18.15
C ALA A 15 14.70 -13.53 19.21
N LEU A 16 13.76 -12.62 18.96
CA LEU A 16 12.81 -12.19 19.98
C LEU A 16 11.41 -12.47 19.45
N THR A 17 10.70 -13.31 20.19
CA THR A 17 9.29 -13.66 20.00
C THR A 17 8.41 -12.45 20.27
N SER A 18 8.19 -11.68 19.22
CA SER A 18 7.02 -10.83 18.99
C SER A 18 6.93 -10.78 17.47
N SER A 19 5.78 -11.16 16.92
CA SER A 19 5.44 -11.14 15.50
C SER A 19 5.57 -9.72 14.95
N ALA A 20 6.80 -9.28 14.72
CA ALA A 20 7.11 -8.14 13.89
C ALA A 20 7.24 -8.71 12.49
N CYS A 21 6.22 -8.52 11.66
CA CYS A 21 6.30 -8.68 10.22
C CYS A 21 7.42 -7.76 9.75
N THR A 22 8.63 -8.30 9.54
CA THR A 22 9.65 -7.56 8.80
C THR A 22 9.22 -7.59 7.35
N PHE A 23 8.47 -6.58 6.94
CA PHE A 23 8.14 -6.33 5.55
C PHE A 23 9.44 -5.96 4.84
N THR A 24 10.12 -6.95 4.25
CA THR A 24 11.19 -6.67 3.31
C THR A 24 10.52 -6.37 1.98
N TRP A 25 10.37 -5.07 1.66
CA TRP A 25 10.27 -4.66 0.26
C TRP A 25 11.39 -5.39 -0.47
N GLY A 26 11.04 -6.23 -1.44
CA GLY A 26 12.01 -6.94 -2.23
C GLY A 26 13.06 -5.94 -2.72
N ASP A 27 14.32 -6.34 -2.67
CA ASP A 27 15.47 -5.68 -3.29
C ASP A 27 15.38 -5.67 -4.83
N GLY A 28 14.15 -5.60 -5.35
CA GLY A 28 13.80 -5.27 -6.71
C GLY A 28 14.54 -4.00 -7.08
N ASN A 29 15.48 -4.19 -7.98
CA ASN A 29 16.32 -3.16 -8.54
C ASN A 29 15.43 -2.04 -9.11
N PHE A 30 15.24 -0.97 -8.33
CA PHE A 30 14.42 0.20 -8.70
C PHE A 30 14.96 0.93 -9.95
N ASP A 31 16.15 0.55 -10.42
CA ASP A 31 16.79 1.09 -11.62
C ASP A 31 16.14 0.60 -12.96
N ASP A 32 15.11 -0.25 -12.93
CA ASP A 32 14.38 -0.68 -14.15
C ASP A 32 13.07 0.11 -14.35
N TRP A 33 12.98 1.31 -13.76
CA TRP A 33 11.95 2.29 -14.07
C TRP A 33 12.27 2.94 -15.42
N ASP A 34 11.89 2.28 -16.52
CA ASP A 34 11.92 2.87 -17.85
C ASP A 34 10.63 3.71 -18.00
N PRO A 35 10.69 5.06 -17.97
CA PRO A 35 9.50 5.87 -18.13
C PRO A 35 8.86 5.56 -19.48
N ILE A 36 7.57 5.22 -19.48
CA ILE A 36 6.80 4.99 -20.70
C ILE A 36 6.91 6.25 -21.57
N GLU A 37 7.69 6.16 -22.65
CA GLU A 37 7.55 7.06 -23.79
C GLU A 37 6.19 6.72 -24.43
N ASP A 38 5.14 7.47 -24.08
CA ASP A 38 3.81 7.40 -24.68
C ASP A 38 3.91 7.62 -26.21
N ASP A 39 4.00 6.51 -26.95
CA ASP A 39 3.94 6.46 -28.40
C ASP A 39 2.52 6.15 -28.90
N GLY A 40 1.52 6.81 -28.29
CA GLY A 40 0.20 7.08 -28.84
C GLY A 40 -0.26 6.20 -30.01
N SER A 41 -0.93 5.08 -29.71
CA SER A 41 -1.78 4.35 -30.66
C SER A 41 -2.72 3.40 -29.91
N GLY A 42 -3.99 3.77 -29.85
CA GLY A 42 -4.97 3.15 -28.96
C GLY A 42 -5.64 1.85 -29.43
N ALA A 43 -6.53 1.34 -28.58
CA ALA A 43 -7.76 0.63 -28.94
C ALA A 43 -8.64 0.54 -27.69
N GLY A 44 -9.81 1.17 -27.72
CA GLY A 44 -10.79 1.11 -26.64
C GLY A 44 -11.30 -0.32 -26.43
N SER A 45 -11.19 -0.79 -25.19
CA SER A 45 -11.84 -1.99 -24.69
C SER A 45 -12.89 -1.56 -23.66
N THR A 46 -14.16 -1.65 -24.03
CA THR A 46 -15.28 -1.43 -23.12
C THR A 46 -15.45 -2.69 -22.26
N ILE A 47 -15.08 -2.60 -20.98
CA ILE A 47 -15.40 -3.63 -19.99
C ILE A 47 -16.75 -3.24 -19.37
N ASP A 48 -17.78 -4.05 -19.67
CA ASP A 48 -19.10 -4.00 -19.04
C ASP A 48 -19.03 -4.66 -17.64
N THR A 49 -18.99 -3.87 -16.57
CA THR A 49 -19.19 -4.35 -15.19
C THR A 49 -20.66 -4.23 -14.79
N GLY A 50 -21.43 -5.26 -15.10
CA GLY A 50 -22.78 -5.45 -14.58
C GLY A 50 -22.76 -6.09 -13.19
N GLY A 51 -22.87 -5.28 -12.13
CA GLY A 51 -23.06 -5.73 -10.75
C GLY A 51 -24.20 -4.96 -10.07
N THR A 52 -25.33 -5.63 -9.84
CA THR A 52 -26.51 -5.04 -9.19
C THR A 52 -26.33 -4.99 -7.67
N GLY A 53 -26.53 -3.79 -7.09
CA GLY A 53 -26.32 -3.47 -5.69
C GLY A 53 -27.17 -4.25 -4.65
N GLY A 54 -26.55 -4.48 -3.50
CA GLY A 54 -27.17 -4.97 -2.27
C GLY A 54 -27.81 -3.85 -1.45
N ALA A 55 -28.93 -4.15 -0.82
CA ALA A 55 -29.76 -3.21 -0.07
C ALA A 55 -29.14 -2.83 1.29
N GLY A 56 -28.90 -1.52 1.51
CA GLY A 56 -28.53 -0.95 2.80
C GLY A 56 -29.66 -1.02 3.83
N GLY A 57 -29.30 -1.45 5.05
CA GLY A 57 -30.19 -1.54 6.21
C GLY A 57 -30.48 -0.18 6.85
N ALA A 58 -31.69 -0.05 7.39
CA ALA A 58 -32.21 1.16 8.01
C ALA A 58 -31.78 1.32 9.49
N GLY A 59 -31.19 2.48 9.79
CA GLY A 59 -31.51 3.42 10.88
C GLY A 59 -31.70 2.94 12.33
N GLY A 60 -30.98 3.61 13.23
CA GLY A 60 -31.35 3.77 14.64
C GLY A 60 -30.55 4.91 15.26
N GLY A 61 -31.18 6.06 15.49
CA GLY A 61 -30.58 7.24 16.12
C GLY A 61 -30.71 7.28 17.63
N GLU A 62 -30.06 8.26 18.27
CA GLU A 62 -30.68 9.20 19.22
C GLU A 62 -29.69 10.30 19.64
N VAL A 63 -30.27 11.46 19.95
CA VAL A 63 -29.66 12.76 20.25
C VAL A 63 -29.41 12.96 21.75
N GLY A 64 -28.35 13.71 22.09
CA GLY A 64 -28.12 14.33 23.41
C GLY A 64 -26.63 14.59 23.62
N GLY A 65 -26.12 15.69 24.16
CA GLY A 65 -26.65 16.94 24.68
C GLY A 65 -25.45 17.90 24.84
N GLY A 66 -25.72 19.21 24.95
CA GLY A 66 -24.71 20.25 24.94
C GLY A 66 -23.69 20.21 26.09
N GLY A 67 -22.49 20.67 25.78
CA GLY A 67 -21.42 21.03 26.71
C GLY A 67 -20.45 21.94 25.99
N GLU A 68 -20.43 23.22 26.38
CA GLU A 68 -19.50 24.24 25.89
C GLU A 68 -18.20 24.12 26.68
N ASP A 69 -17.15 23.54 26.09
CA ASP A 69 -15.78 23.63 26.57
C ASP A 69 -14.83 23.72 25.36
N PRO A 70 -13.94 24.74 25.27
CA PRO A 70 -12.93 24.79 24.22
C PRO A 70 -11.77 23.87 24.58
N GLY A 71 -11.88 22.61 24.18
CA GLY A 71 -10.80 21.62 24.24
C GLY A 71 -9.72 21.91 23.20
N THR A 72 -8.48 22.00 23.67
CA THR A 72 -7.23 21.98 22.89
C THR A 72 -7.20 20.83 21.89
N GLY A 73 -6.72 21.11 20.68
CA GLY A 73 -6.58 20.15 19.58
C GLY A 73 -5.84 18.88 20.00
N GLY A 74 -6.50 17.75 19.74
CA GLY A 74 -5.89 16.43 19.74
C GLY A 74 -5.94 15.90 18.32
N SER A 75 -4.79 15.69 17.71
CA SER A 75 -4.63 14.78 16.58
C SER A 75 -5.07 13.40 17.05
N GLY A 76 -6.18 12.91 16.53
CA GLY A 76 -6.82 11.68 17.00
C GLY A 76 -8.18 11.49 16.34
N GLY A 77 -8.24 11.70 15.02
CA GLY A 77 -9.31 11.13 14.22
C GLY A 77 -9.00 9.65 14.09
N GLY A 78 -9.50 8.83 15.02
CA GLY A 78 -9.52 7.39 14.80
C GLY A 78 -10.33 7.17 13.53
N ALA A 79 -9.70 6.60 12.50
CA ALA A 79 -10.34 6.33 11.22
C ALA A 79 -11.63 5.56 11.49
N ILE A 80 -12.77 6.19 11.21
CA ILE A 80 -13.97 5.42 10.97
C ILE A 80 -13.62 4.65 9.69
N CYS A 81 -13.65 3.32 9.73
CA CYS A 81 -13.39 2.44 8.59
C CYS A 81 -14.53 2.55 7.56
N ALA A 82 -14.82 3.78 7.14
CA ALA A 82 -15.73 4.08 6.07
C ALA A 82 -14.91 3.97 4.79
N ILE A 83 -15.33 3.05 3.93
CA ILE A 83 -14.91 3.03 2.55
C ILE A 83 -15.60 4.23 1.90
N GLU A 84 -15.01 5.41 2.05
CA GLU A 84 -15.35 6.57 1.23
C GLU A 84 -14.72 6.37 -0.16
N GLU A 85 -15.31 6.93 -1.22
CA GLU A 85 -14.68 6.89 -2.54
C GLU A 85 -13.47 7.82 -2.54
N PRO A 86 -12.34 7.47 -3.20
CA PRO A 86 -11.20 8.35 -3.28
C PRO A 86 -11.61 9.68 -3.91
N GLU A 87 -11.33 10.79 -3.23
CA GLU A 87 -11.45 12.09 -3.88
C GLU A 87 -10.40 12.12 -5.00
N THR A 88 -10.83 12.42 -6.23
CA THR A 88 -9.94 12.56 -7.41
C THR A 88 -8.83 13.58 -7.23
N ASP A 89 -8.89 14.38 -6.16
CA ASP A 89 -7.93 15.40 -5.81
C ASP A 89 -6.69 14.84 -5.08
N GLY A 90 -6.72 13.58 -4.62
CA GLY A 90 -5.61 12.92 -3.92
C GLY A 90 -4.33 12.83 -4.76
N TRP A 91 -4.45 12.46 -6.04
CA TRP A 91 -3.33 12.46 -6.98
C TRP A 91 -2.63 13.83 -7.08
N ILE A 92 -3.43 14.91 -7.14
CA ILE A 92 -2.92 16.28 -7.21
C ILE A 92 -2.24 16.68 -5.89
N ALA A 93 -2.67 16.13 -4.76
CA ALA A 93 -2.04 16.42 -3.47
C ALA A 93 -0.57 15.96 -3.43
N CYS A 94 -0.24 14.82 -4.05
CA CYS A 94 1.13 14.33 -4.14
C CYS A 94 2.07 15.29 -4.90
N GLU A 95 1.55 16.01 -5.89
CA GLU A 95 2.31 17.01 -6.66
C GLU A 95 2.66 18.29 -5.87
N THR A 96 2.04 18.48 -4.71
CA THR A 96 2.30 19.65 -3.85
C THR A 96 3.29 19.35 -2.73
N LEU A 97 3.73 18.10 -2.60
CA LEU A 97 4.62 17.65 -1.54
C LEU A 97 6.03 18.26 -1.68
N ALA A 98 6.68 18.50 -0.54
CA ALA A 98 8.08 18.95 -0.53
C ALA A 98 9.03 17.93 -1.19
N VAL A 99 8.67 16.65 -1.16
CA VAL A 99 9.41 15.55 -1.81
C VAL A 99 9.06 15.38 -3.29
N ALA A 100 8.18 16.20 -3.86
CA ALA A 100 7.80 16.07 -5.27
C ALA A 100 8.94 16.56 -6.20
N PRO A 101 9.19 15.89 -7.34
CA PRO A 101 10.24 16.21 -8.31
C PRO A 101 10.38 17.72 -8.63
N GLN A 102 9.28 18.38 -8.97
CA GLN A 102 9.22 19.80 -9.32
C GLN A 102 9.61 20.76 -8.19
N ASN A 103 9.66 20.28 -6.95
CA ASN A 103 10.00 21.06 -5.76
C ASN A 103 11.45 20.82 -5.31
N LEU A 104 12.21 19.98 -6.00
CA LEU A 104 13.61 19.66 -5.71
C LEU A 104 14.56 20.33 -6.71
N ASP A 105 15.75 20.69 -6.24
CA ASP A 105 16.79 21.29 -7.08
C ASP A 105 17.55 20.25 -7.93
N ASP A 106 17.69 19.01 -7.42
CA ASP A 106 18.25 17.83 -8.09
C ASP A 106 17.47 16.58 -7.60
N TYR A 107 17.23 15.58 -8.45
CA TYR A 107 16.56 14.34 -8.03
C TYR A 107 17.51 13.41 -7.24
N CYS A 108 17.00 12.25 -6.83
CA CYS A 108 17.75 11.27 -6.07
C CYS A 108 18.78 10.54 -6.95
N GLY A 109 19.78 9.95 -6.31
CA GLY A 109 20.84 9.18 -6.98
C GLY A 109 22.05 10.01 -7.43
N PRO A 110 23.11 9.35 -7.93
CA PRO A 110 24.36 10.01 -8.33
C PRO A 110 24.22 10.96 -9.54
N ASP A 111 23.30 10.63 -10.44
CA ASP A 111 23.04 11.36 -11.69
C ASP A 111 21.81 12.28 -11.57
N GLY A 112 21.12 12.25 -10.43
CA GLY A 112 19.94 13.06 -10.17
C GLY A 112 18.80 12.74 -11.12
N ASP A 113 18.57 11.45 -11.38
CA ASP A 113 17.56 10.91 -12.29
C ASP A 113 16.53 9.99 -11.61
N LEU A 114 16.77 9.61 -10.35
CA LEU A 114 15.85 8.75 -9.60
C LEU A 114 14.76 9.60 -8.94
N LEU A 115 13.51 9.23 -9.20
CA LEU A 115 12.36 9.88 -8.56
C LEU A 115 12.39 9.65 -7.03
N PRO A 116 12.02 10.65 -6.22
CA PRO A 116 11.93 10.48 -4.77
C PRO A 116 10.92 9.40 -4.40
N LEU A 117 11.33 8.45 -3.56
CA LEU A 117 10.49 7.32 -3.15
C LEU A 117 9.18 7.79 -2.49
N GLY A 118 9.22 8.88 -1.72
CA GLY A 118 8.03 9.44 -1.09
C GLY A 118 7.00 9.96 -2.10
N TRP A 119 7.45 10.52 -3.22
CA TRP A 119 6.52 10.95 -4.28
C TRP A 119 5.87 9.74 -4.95
N LEU A 120 6.66 8.72 -5.31
CA LEU A 120 6.16 7.47 -5.89
C LEU A 120 5.18 6.74 -4.96
N ALA A 121 5.53 6.60 -3.68
CA ALA A 121 4.69 5.96 -2.67
C ALA A 121 3.36 6.69 -2.48
N CYS A 122 3.34 8.03 -2.56
CA CYS A 122 2.12 8.81 -2.49
C CYS A 122 1.18 8.51 -3.65
N HIS A 123 1.69 8.52 -4.88
CA HIS A 123 0.90 8.23 -6.09
C HIS A 123 0.36 6.79 -6.07
N GLN A 124 1.25 5.81 -5.92
CA GLN A 124 0.86 4.40 -5.82
C GLN A 124 -0.16 4.15 -4.70
N GLY A 125 0.01 4.85 -3.56
CA GLY A 125 -0.88 4.75 -2.42
C GLY A 125 -2.33 5.10 -2.77
N TYR A 126 -2.57 6.14 -3.55
CA TYR A 126 -3.93 6.50 -3.98
C TYR A 126 -4.56 5.49 -4.94
N ASP A 127 -3.74 4.72 -5.66
CA ASP A 127 -4.23 3.70 -6.60
C ASP A 127 -4.60 2.40 -5.89
N ILE A 128 -3.85 2.02 -4.84
CA ILE A 128 -4.00 0.70 -4.22
C ILE A 128 -4.65 0.69 -2.83
N LEU A 129 -4.57 1.80 -2.10
CA LEU A 129 -5.04 1.88 -0.72
C LEU A 129 -6.49 2.35 -0.66
N ASN A 130 -7.15 2.09 0.46
CA ASN A 130 -8.38 2.80 0.79
C ASN A 130 -8.06 4.28 0.98
N PRO A 131 -9.02 5.19 0.68
CA PRO A 131 -8.73 6.63 0.73
C PRO A 131 -8.27 7.13 2.10
N SER A 132 -8.82 6.57 3.18
CA SER A 132 -8.39 6.92 4.54
C SER A 132 -6.93 6.60 4.80
N ASP A 133 -6.45 5.44 4.33
CA ASP A 133 -5.08 5.00 4.54
C ASP A 133 -4.11 5.74 3.61
N ALA A 134 -4.55 6.01 2.37
CA ALA A 134 -3.81 6.88 1.44
C ALA A 134 -3.59 8.29 2.02
N ASP A 135 -4.60 8.86 2.68
CA ASP A 135 -4.48 10.18 3.34
C ASP A 135 -3.53 10.15 4.55
N VAL A 136 -3.49 9.05 5.31
CA VAL A 136 -2.49 8.86 6.39
C VAL A 136 -1.08 8.83 5.80
N LEU A 137 -0.87 8.04 4.74
CA LEU A 137 0.41 7.93 4.06
C LEU A 137 0.84 9.29 3.49
N GLN A 138 -0.03 9.97 2.75
CA GLN A 138 0.21 11.29 2.17
C GLN A 138 0.55 12.31 3.26
N SER A 139 -0.19 12.32 4.37
CA SER A 139 0.04 13.26 5.48
C SER A 139 1.40 13.03 6.14
N CYS A 140 1.83 11.77 6.27
CA CYS A 140 3.16 11.44 6.79
C CYS A 140 4.26 11.89 5.82
N ILE A 141 4.11 11.58 4.53
CA ILE A 141 5.08 11.97 3.49
C ILE A 141 5.17 13.50 3.39
N ALA A 142 4.07 14.22 3.54
CA ALA A 142 4.04 15.69 3.57
C ALA A 142 4.86 16.31 4.71
N ALA A 143 5.14 15.54 5.77
CA ALA A 143 6.01 15.97 6.87
C ALA A 143 7.51 15.79 6.58
N ILE A 144 7.87 15.07 5.51
CA ILE A 144 9.26 14.88 5.08
C ILE A 144 9.74 16.18 4.41
N PRO A 145 10.80 16.82 4.92
CA PRO A 145 11.34 18.03 4.31
C PRO A 145 12.06 17.71 2.99
N ALA A 146 12.12 18.69 2.08
CA ALA A 146 12.71 18.52 0.75
C ALA A 146 14.16 18.02 0.79
N GLU A 147 14.96 18.45 1.77
CA GLU A 147 16.34 18.01 1.97
C GLU A 147 16.49 16.52 2.34
N GLU A 148 15.41 15.86 2.77
CA GLU A 148 15.35 14.44 3.12
C GLU A 148 14.49 13.65 2.12
N ALA A 149 14.17 14.22 0.95
CA ALA A 149 13.31 13.57 -0.04
C ALA A 149 13.84 12.22 -0.56
N CYS A 150 15.16 12.02 -0.50
CA CYS A 150 15.84 10.78 -0.91
C CYS A 150 16.18 9.85 0.27
N ASN A 151 15.54 10.06 1.43
CA ASN A 151 15.74 9.24 2.61
C ASN A 151 14.67 8.15 2.69
N ASP A 152 14.99 6.97 2.19
CA ASP A 152 14.05 5.84 2.12
C ASP A 152 13.58 5.40 3.51
N ASP A 153 14.39 5.54 4.56
CA ASP A 153 14.02 5.17 5.93
C ASP A 153 12.82 5.99 6.44
N LEU A 154 12.70 7.26 6.02
CA LEU A 154 11.57 8.11 6.40
C LEU A 154 10.29 7.70 5.67
N VAL A 155 10.41 7.30 4.40
CA VAL A 155 9.26 6.85 3.61
C VAL A 155 8.77 5.50 4.11
N ILE A 156 9.69 4.57 4.40
CA ILE A 156 9.36 3.27 5.01
C ILE A 156 8.67 3.48 6.35
N ALA A 157 9.15 4.40 7.19
CA ALA A 157 8.48 4.71 8.45
C ALA A 157 7.04 5.25 8.26
N CYS A 158 6.78 5.99 7.18
CA CYS A 158 5.42 6.44 6.85
C CYS A 158 4.52 5.29 6.39
N ILE A 159 5.04 4.36 5.59
CA ILE A 159 4.32 3.16 5.17
C ILE A 159 4.01 2.27 6.37
N ASP A 160 4.99 2.04 7.24
CA ASP A 160 4.81 1.27 8.47
C ASP A 160 3.75 1.90 9.37
N GLN A 161 3.79 3.22 9.55
CA GLN A 161 2.78 3.95 10.32
C GLN A 161 1.38 3.77 9.72
N MET A 162 1.26 3.87 8.39
CA MET A 162 -0.01 3.67 7.70
C MET A 162 -0.57 2.26 7.95
N TYR A 163 0.25 1.20 7.88
CA TYR A 163 -0.20 -0.17 8.18
C TYR A 163 -0.53 -0.37 9.66
N ASP A 164 0.20 0.27 10.58
CA ASP A 164 -0.10 0.24 12.02
C ASP A 164 -1.43 0.95 12.34
N ASP A 165 -1.75 2.02 11.61
CA ASP A 165 -2.98 2.80 11.76
C ASP A 165 -4.17 2.20 10.96
N ALA A 166 -3.91 1.24 10.07
CA ALA A 166 -4.90 0.67 9.18
C ALA A 166 -6.05 -0.01 9.94
N CYS A 167 -7.25 0.20 9.43
CA CYS A 167 -8.47 -0.38 9.98
C CYS A 167 -8.52 -1.90 9.80
N VAL A 168 -8.77 -2.65 10.88
CA VAL A 168 -9.09 -4.09 10.79
C VAL A 168 -10.48 -4.28 10.17
N ARG A 169 -10.55 -5.03 9.07
CA ARG A 169 -11.79 -5.31 8.34
C ARG A 169 -12.17 -6.79 8.45
N ASP A 170 -13.38 -7.07 8.94
CA ASP A 170 -13.86 -8.44 9.15
C ASP A 170 -13.89 -9.22 7.82
N GLU A 171 -14.27 -8.58 6.72
CA GLU A 171 -14.32 -9.21 5.39
C GLU A 171 -12.94 -9.64 4.88
N VAL A 172 -11.88 -8.88 5.19
CA VAL A 172 -10.50 -9.23 4.83
C VAL A 172 -10.04 -10.42 5.67
N GLY A 173 -10.35 -10.43 6.96
CA GLY A 173 -10.07 -11.56 7.84
C GLY A 173 -10.75 -12.85 7.38
N GLU A 174 -12.03 -12.78 6.96
CA GLU A 174 -12.76 -13.92 6.41
C GLU A 174 -12.16 -14.42 5.09
N LEU A 175 -11.74 -13.50 4.20
CA LEU A 175 -11.07 -13.83 2.94
C LEU A 175 -9.75 -14.57 3.18
N CYS A 176 -8.86 -13.99 4.00
CA CYS A 176 -7.55 -14.57 4.30
C CYS A 176 -7.69 -15.93 5.04
N ALA A 177 -8.66 -16.06 5.94
CA ALA A 177 -8.96 -17.33 6.59
C ALA A 177 -9.44 -18.39 5.58
N GLY A 178 -10.29 -18.00 4.62
CA GLY A 178 -10.74 -18.87 3.53
C GLY A 178 -9.58 -19.40 2.68
N TRP A 179 -8.65 -18.53 2.29
CA TRP A 179 -7.42 -18.98 1.63
C TRP A 179 -6.59 -19.90 2.50
N GLY A 180 -6.46 -19.61 3.80
CA GLY A 180 -5.78 -20.50 4.74
C GLY A 180 -6.39 -21.91 4.79
N GLU A 181 -7.71 -22.02 4.77
CA GLU A 181 -8.41 -23.31 4.71
C GLU A 181 -8.16 -24.05 3.38
N ASP A 182 -8.23 -23.33 2.26
CA ASP A 182 -7.97 -23.89 0.93
C ASP A 182 -6.53 -24.42 0.82
N CYS A 183 -5.55 -23.67 1.33
CA CYS A 183 -4.13 -24.05 1.36
C CYS A 183 -3.89 -25.27 2.23
N ALA A 184 -4.52 -25.31 3.42
CA ALA A 184 -4.43 -26.47 4.31
C ALA A 184 -4.99 -27.75 3.67
N ALA A 185 -5.96 -27.65 2.74
CA ALA A 185 -6.46 -28.81 1.99
C ALA A 185 -5.40 -29.47 1.10
N PHE A 186 -4.32 -28.75 0.77
CA PHE A 186 -3.17 -29.23 0.00
C PHE A 186 -1.91 -29.50 0.86
N ASP A 187 -2.03 -29.50 2.20
CA ASP A 187 -0.90 -29.65 3.15
C ASP A 187 0.13 -28.50 3.05
N GLU A 188 -0.34 -27.31 2.67
CA GLU A 188 0.45 -26.07 2.61
C GLU A 188 0.13 -25.15 3.79
N SER A 189 1.12 -24.37 4.23
CA SER A 189 0.89 -23.27 5.18
C SER A 189 0.46 -22.01 4.44
N PHE A 190 -0.27 -21.15 5.14
CA PHE A 190 -0.60 -19.81 4.70
C PHE A 190 -0.61 -18.85 5.90
N ASP A 191 0.05 -17.71 5.79
CA ASP A 191 0.07 -16.70 6.85
C ASP A 191 -1.17 -15.80 6.80
N VAL A 192 -2.22 -16.23 7.50
CA VAL A 192 -3.50 -15.51 7.58
C VAL A 192 -3.36 -14.14 8.24
N GLU A 193 -2.43 -14.00 9.20
CA GLU A 193 -2.21 -12.74 9.91
C GLU A 193 -1.54 -11.73 8.98
N ALA A 194 -0.45 -12.12 8.31
CA ALA A 194 0.21 -11.28 7.32
C ALA A 194 -0.74 -10.87 6.18
N CYS A 195 -1.49 -11.82 5.62
CA CYS A 195 -2.51 -11.53 4.60
C CYS A 195 -3.51 -10.48 5.07
N SER A 196 -3.97 -10.56 6.32
CA SER A 196 -4.94 -9.61 6.85
C SER A 196 -4.32 -8.22 7.04
N THR A 197 -3.11 -8.15 7.60
CA THR A 197 -2.38 -6.89 7.78
C THR A 197 -2.18 -6.17 6.44
N ASP A 198 -1.72 -6.88 5.44
CA ASP A 198 -1.44 -6.37 4.11
C ASP A 198 -2.72 -5.86 3.40
N LEU A 199 -3.81 -6.65 3.41
CA LEU A 199 -5.02 -6.34 2.67
C LEU A 199 -5.96 -5.36 3.40
N ASN A 200 -5.80 -5.15 4.70
CA ASN A 200 -6.66 -4.24 5.47
C ASN A 200 -6.58 -2.80 4.96
N ALA A 201 -5.37 -2.34 4.60
CA ALA A 201 -5.14 -1.00 4.07
C ALA A 201 -5.59 -0.83 2.60
N MET A 202 -5.88 -1.93 1.89
CA MET A 202 -6.13 -1.92 0.44
C MET A 202 -7.58 -1.62 0.08
N ASN A 203 -7.76 -0.93 -1.05
CA ASN A 203 -9.07 -0.74 -1.64
C ASN A 203 -9.67 -2.02 -2.22
N GLY A 204 -10.97 -1.98 -2.49
CA GLY A 204 -11.70 -3.14 -3.02
C GLY A 204 -11.16 -3.61 -4.38
N GLU A 205 -10.76 -2.69 -5.25
CA GLU A 205 -10.23 -3.03 -6.59
C GLU A 205 -8.90 -3.77 -6.50
N SER A 206 -8.03 -3.35 -5.58
CA SER A 206 -6.74 -3.99 -5.29
C SER A 206 -6.91 -5.38 -4.68
N ILE A 207 -7.85 -5.53 -3.74
CA ILE A 207 -8.20 -6.85 -3.20
C ILE A 207 -8.72 -7.77 -4.30
N ASP A 208 -9.62 -7.28 -5.18
CA ASP A 208 -10.14 -8.04 -6.32
C ASP A 208 -9.02 -8.43 -7.30
N TYR A 209 -8.04 -7.56 -7.52
CA TYR A 209 -6.84 -7.87 -8.30
C TYR A 209 -6.06 -9.03 -7.69
N VAL A 210 -5.74 -8.97 -6.39
CA VAL A 210 -4.98 -10.03 -5.69
C VAL A 210 -5.73 -11.36 -5.76
N ILE A 211 -7.05 -11.35 -5.53
CA ILE A 211 -7.91 -12.53 -5.65
C ILE A 211 -7.82 -13.11 -7.07
N SER A 212 -7.97 -12.28 -8.10
CA SER A 212 -7.89 -12.70 -9.49
C SER A 212 -6.51 -13.29 -9.84
N CYS A 213 -5.45 -12.62 -9.40
CA CYS A 213 -4.08 -13.04 -9.62
C CYS A 213 -3.80 -14.41 -9.01
N ILE A 214 -4.12 -14.63 -7.73
CA ILE A 214 -3.89 -15.91 -7.03
C ILE A 214 -4.61 -17.05 -7.76
N ASN A 215 -5.86 -16.83 -8.18
CA ASN A 215 -6.65 -17.81 -8.91
C ASN A 215 -6.10 -18.12 -10.32
N SER A 216 -5.31 -17.21 -10.90
CA SER A 216 -4.72 -17.37 -12.23
C SER A 216 -3.38 -18.13 -12.22
N LEU A 217 -2.68 -18.17 -11.08
CA LEU A 217 -1.36 -18.79 -10.97
C LEU A 217 -1.47 -20.32 -10.90
N PRO A 218 -0.92 -21.05 -11.90
CA PRO A 218 -1.13 -22.50 -12.01
C PRO A 218 -0.25 -23.33 -11.08
N SER A 219 0.71 -22.71 -10.39
CA SER A 219 1.74 -23.39 -9.60
C SER A 219 2.31 -22.46 -8.52
N GLY A 220 2.99 -23.05 -7.55
CA GLY A 220 3.56 -22.35 -6.40
C GLY A 220 2.80 -22.72 -5.13
N THR A 221 3.48 -22.60 -4.00
CA THR A 221 2.82 -22.66 -2.70
C THR A 221 1.84 -21.50 -2.56
N CYS A 222 0.89 -21.59 -1.63
CA CYS A 222 0.01 -20.49 -1.31
C CYS A 222 0.75 -19.19 -0.96
N ASP A 223 1.75 -19.27 -0.08
CA ASP A 223 2.55 -18.11 0.31
C ASP A 223 3.29 -17.49 -0.89
N GLU A 224 3.88 -18.32 -1.76
CA GLU A 224 4.56 -17.81 -2.98
C GLU A 224 3.59 -17.13 -3.95
N ARG A 225 2.39 -17.69 -4.15
CA ARG A 225 1.39 -17.10 -5.05
C ARG A 225 0.86 -15.79 -4.49
N TYR A 226 0.57 -15.75 -3.20
CA TYR A 226 0.14 -14.53 -2.52
C TYR A 226 1.23 -13.45 -2.62
N ALA A 227 2.46 -13.77 -2.24
CA ALA A 227 3.58 -12.83 -2.31
C ALA A 227 3.80 -12.31 -3.74
N GLN A 228 3.77 -13.18 -4.75
CA GLN A 228 3.90 -12.77 -6.15
C GLN A 228 2.78 -11.83 -6.61
N CYS A 229 1.54 -12.10 -6.21
CA CYS A 229 0.39 -11.27 -6.58
C CYS A 229 0.38 -9.93 -5.85
N PHE A 230 0.77 -9.92 -4.58
CA PHE A 230 0.92 -8.71 -3.80
C PHE A 230 2.05 -7.83 -4.31
N GLU A 231 3.22 -8.42 -4.60
CA GLU A 231 4.36 -7.74 -5.22
C GLU A 231 3.96 -7.15 -6.58
N SER A 232 3.27 -7.92 -7.43
CA SER A 232 2.82 -7.41 -8.73
C SER A 232 1.83 -6.25 -8.61
N LEU A 233 1.06 -6.17 -7.53
CA LEU A 233 0.14 -5.05 -7.27
C LEU A 233 0.92 -3.78 -6.92
N ILE A 234 1.88 -3.88 -6.01
CA ILE A 234 2.65 -2.72 -5.51
C ILE A 234 3.71 -2.23 -6.52
N THR A 235 4.08 -3.05 -7.51
CA THR A 235 5.05 -2.68 -8.55
C THR A 235 4.41 -2.38 -9.91
N MET A 236 3.08 -2.35 -10.04
CA MET A 236 2.44 -2.12 -11.34
C MET A 236 2.73 -0.69 -11.82
N PRO A 237 3.46 -0.49 -12.93
CA PRO A 237 3.59 0.83 -13.50
C PRO A 237 2.27 1.20 -14.19
N GLU A 238 1.71 2.35 -13.83
CA GLU A 238 0.62 2.98 -14.59
C GLU A 238 1.06 3.36 -16.02
#